data_AF-A0A7W1EJ77-F1
#
_entry.id   AF-A0A7W1EJ77-F1
#
_cell.length_a   1.000
_cell.length_b   1.000
_cell.length_c   1.000
_cell.angle_alpha   90.00
_cell.angle_beta   90.00
_cell.angle_gamma   90.00
#
_symmetry.space_group_name_H-M   'P 1'
#
loop_
_entity.id
_entity.type
_entity.pdbx_description
1 polymer ?
#
loop_
_entity_poly.entity_id
_entity_poly.type
_entity_poly.pdbx_seq_one_letter_code
_entity_poly.pdbx_strand_id
1 'polypeptide(L)'
;MTLLEFNSFDLNQKSDLVWEWGHYLTSRKKEDLNIVLFLINDFFAEVHISTSDNKTTCIVGIARKELHEDFMTTLNHNDPFVKVFLKDLSSSRHEAA
;
A
#
# COMPACT_ATOMS: atom_id res chain seq x y z
N MET A 1 -10.12 -7.05 8.84
CA MET A 1 -9.18 -6.23 9.62
C MET A 1 -9.30 -4.80 9.15
N THR A 2 -9.51 -3.85 10.07
CA THR A 2 -9.58 -2.42 9.73
C THR A 2 -8.18 -1.79 9.71
N LEU A 3 -8.07 -0.63 9.05
CA LEU A 3 -6.85 0.17 9.04
C LEU A 3 -6.36 0.54 10.46
N LEU A 4 -7.29 0.88 11.36
CA LEU A 4 -6.96 1.26 12.74
C LEU A 4 -6.40 0.08 13.53
N GLU A 5 -7.02 -1.10 13.41
CA GLU A 5 -6.51 -2.32 14.01
C GLU A 5 -5.12 -2.65 13.47
N PHE A 6 -4.94 -2.61 12.14
CA PHE A 6 -3.64 -2.90 11.52
C PHE A 6 -2.55 -1.97 12.02
N ASN A 7 -2.82 -0.67 12.10
CA ASN A 7 -1.84 0.31 12.55
C ASN A 7 -1.49 0.19 14.05
N SER A 8 -2.36 -0.45 14.85
CA SER A 8 -2.14 -0.70 16.27
C SER A 8 -1.20 -1.89 16.55
N PHE A 9 -0.94 -2.76 15.56
CA PHE A 9 -0.01 -3.88 15.70
C PHE A 9 1.46 -3.44 15.71
N ASP A 10 2.31 -4.27 16.32
CA ASP A 10 3.76 -4.11 16.23
C ASP A 10 4.29 -4.50 14.84
N LEU A 11 5.57 -4.22 14.61
CA LEU A 11 6.19 -4.42 13.31
C LEU A 11 6.20 -5.88 12.84
N ASN A 12 6.42 -6.83 13.76
CA ASN A 12 6.48 -8.25 13.40
C ASN A 12 5.09 -8.73 12.99
N GLN A 13 4.07 -8.42 13.79
CA GLN A 13 2.68 -8.74 13.48
C GLN A 13 2.24 -8.12 12.15
N LYS A 14 2.58 -6.85 11.89
CA LYS A 14 2.32 -6.20 10.61
C LYS A 14 3.01 -6.92 9.47
N SER A 15 4.26 -7.35 9.66
CA SER A 15 5.03 -8.05 8.63
C SER A 15 4.38 -9.38 8.29
N ASP A 16 4.00 -10.17 9.28
CA ASP A 16 3.33 -11.46 9.06
C ASP A 16 2.03 -11.25 8.29
N LEU A 17 1.20 -10.29 8.72
CA LEU A 17 -0.06 -9.96 8.05
C LEU A 17 0.13 -9.49 6.60
N VAL A 18 1.14 -8.65 6.33
CA VAL A 18 1.43 -8.20 4.95
C VAL A 18 1.87 -9.38 4.09
N TRP A 19 2.72 -10.27 4.59
CA TRP A 19 3.22 -11.40 3.80
C TRP A 19 2.19 -12.50 3.60
N GLU A 20 1.30 -12.71 4.55
CA GLU A 20 0.26 -13.72 4.45
C GLU A 20 -0.95 -13.23 3.63
N TRP A 21 -1.38 -11.97 3.82
CA TRP A 21 -2.66 -11.48 3.29
C TRP A 21 -2.53 -10.36 2.26
N GLY A 22 -1.33 -9.78 2.11
CA GLY A 22 -1.10 -8.67 1.20
C GLY A 22 -1.03 -9.10 -0.26
N HIS A 23 -1.79 -8.39 -1.11
CA HIS A 23 -1.62 -8.46 -2.56
C HIS A 23 -0.59 -7.42 -2.99
N TYR A 24 0.55 -7.87 -3.51
CA TYR A 24 1.59 -6.96 -4.03
C TYR A 24 1.04 -6.11 -5.16
N LEU A 25 1.27 -4.80 -5.10
CA LEU A 25 0.86 -3.86 -6.15
C LEU A 25 2.06 -3.35 -6.94
N THR A 26 3.02 -2.75 -6.23
CA THR A 26 4.18 -2.11 -6.84
C THR A 26 5.27 -1.88 -5.80
N SER A 27 6.47 -1.55 -6.27
CA SER A 27 7.58 -1.12 -5.43
C SER A 27 8.32 0.03 -6.09
N ARG A 28 8.92 0.87 -5.26
CA ARG A 28 9.77 1.97 -5.71
C ARG A 28 11.00 2.07 -4.84
N LYS A 29 12.14 2.35 -5.47
CA LYS A 29 13.37 2.69 -4.75
C LYS A 29 13.41 4.19 -4.50
N LYS A 30 13.63 4.58 -3.25
CA LYS A 30 13.84 5.97 -2.82
C LYS A 30 15.11 6.03 -1.98
N GLU A 31 16.17 6.57 -2.56
CA GLU A 31 17.48 6.71 -1.89
C GLU A 31 17.95 5.37 -1.30
N ASP A 32 18.01 5.28 0.03
CA ASP A 32 18.43 4.11 0.79
C ASP A 32 17.29 3.16 1.18
N LEU A 33 16.06 3.42 0.72
CA LEU A 33 14.87 2.63 1.02
C LEU A 33 14.25 2.02 -0.24
N ASN A 34 13.80 0.78 -0.13
CA ASN A 34 12.84 0.20 -1.05
C ASN A 34 11.46 0.24 -0.39
N ILE A 35 10.52 0.92 -1.04
CA ILE A 35 9.16 1.09 -0.53
C ILE A 35 8.25 0.20 -1.36
N VAL A 36 7.61 -0.76 -0.72
CA VAL A 36 6.74 -1.75 -1.34
C VAL A 36 5.31 -1.52 -0.91
N LEU A 37 4.38 -1.50 -1.86
CA LEU A 37 2.97 -1.28 -1.62
C LEU A 37 2.17 -2.56 -1.81
N PHE A 38 1.38 -2.89 -0.80
CA PHE A 38 0.43 -4.01 -0.81
C PHE A 38 -1.00 -3.50 -0.65
N LEU A 39 -1.96 -4.22 -1.21
CA LEU A 39 -3.37 -4.10 -0.87
C LEU A 39 -3.71 -5.15 0.18
N ILE A 40 -4.24 -4.72 1.33
CA ILE A 40 -4.79 -5.61 2.35
C ILE A 40 -6.26 -5.23 2.53
N ASN A 41 -7.15 -6.11 2.07
CA ASN A 41 -8.59 -5.90 2.14
C ASN A 41 -9.02 -4.54 1.51
N ASP A 42 -9.31 -3.55 2.35
CA ASP A 42 -9.82 -2.23 1.96
C ASP A 42 -8.80 -1.09 2.10
N PHE A 43 -7.56 -1.36 2.53
CA PHE A 43 -6.51 -0.35 2.71
C PHE A 43 -5.17 -0.80 2.11
N PHE A 44 -4.22 0.12 2.02
CA PHE A 44 -2.87 -0.18 1.53
C PHE A 44 -1.91 -0.38 2.68
N ALA A 45 -0.97 -1.30 2.55
CA ALA A 45 0.17 -1.42 3.45
C ALA A 45 1.44 -1.01 2.72
N GLU A 46 2.12 0.01 3.24
CA GLU A 46 3.40 0.47 2.76
C GLU A 46 4.51 -0.10 3.64
N VAL A 47 5.39 -0.89 3.03
CA VAL A 47 6.51 -1.57 3.67
C VAL A 47 7.80 -0.88 3.27
N HIS A 48 8.57 -0.41 4.26
CA HIS A 48 9.86 0.22 4.05
C HIS A 48 10.96 -0.79 4.34
N ILE A 49 11.84 -1.01 3.38
CA ILE A 49 12.94 -1.96 3.47
C ILE A 49 14.23 -1.17 3.28
N SER A 50 15.13 -1.23 4.26
CA SER A 50 16.48 -0.66 4.13
C SER A 50 17.23 -1.36 3.00
N THR A 51 17.76 -0.60 2.05
CA THR A 51 18.57 -1.19 0.95
C THR A 51 19.97 -1.59 1.40
N SER A 52 20.45 -1.04 2.53
CA SER A 52 21.78 -1.31 3.08
C SER A 52 21.89 -2.68 3.74
N ASP A 53 20.81 -3.12 4.39
CA ASP A 53 20.77 -4.35 5.19
C ASP A 53 19.57 -5.27 4.87
N ASN A 54 18.71 -4.85 3.93
CA ASN A 54 17.54 -5.58 3.45
C ASN A 54 16.53 -5.96 4.55
N LYS A 55 16.48 -5.18 5.64
CA LYS A 55 15.49 -5.37 6.71
C LYS A 55 14.32 -4.43 6.55
N THR A 56 13.15 -4.93 6.93
CA THR A 56 11.96 -4.10 7.10
C THR A 56 12.16 -3.15 8.28
N THR A 57 12.10 -1.86 8.02
CA THR A 57 12.29 -0.80 9.02
C THR A 57 10.95 -0.24 9.50
N CYS A 58 9.94 -0.23 8.64
CA CYS A 58 8.61 0.29 8.95
C CYS A 58 7.53 -0.40 8.11
N ILE A 59 6.35 -0.56 8.69
CA ILE A 59 5.13 -0.91 7.97
C ILE A 59 4.02 0.01 8.45
N VAL A 60 3.35 0.67 7.51
CA VAL A 60 2.23 1.56 7.79
C VAL A 60 1.03 1.23 6.90
N GLY A 61 -0.14 1.17 7.51
CA GLY A 61 -1.40 1.13 6.79
C GLY A 61 -1.80 2.53 6.35
N ILE A 62 -2.25 2.65 5.10
CA ILE A 62 -2.65 3.91 4.46
C ILE A 62 -4.07 3.74 3.92
N ALA A 63 -4.94 4.70 4.24
CA ALA A 63 -6.30 4.73 3.69
C ALA A 63 -6.25 4.98 2.19
N ARG A 64 -7.21 4.41 1.44
CA ARG A 64 -7.26 4.53 -0.03
C ARG A 64 -7.18 5.96 -0.55
N LYS A 65 -7.88 6.89 0.11
CA LYS A 65 -7.95 8.31 -0.26
C LYS A 65 -6.66 9.09 0.03
N GLU A 66 -5.75 8.51 0.81
CA GLU A 66 -4.49 9.13 1.26
C GLU A 66 -3.28 8.52 0.53
N LEU A 67 -3.50 7.63 -0.44
CA LEU A 67 -2.41 7.04 -1.21
C LEU A 67 -1.71 8.13 -2.03
N HIS A 68 -0.39 8.20 -1.90
CA HIS A 68 0.43 9.19 -2.59
C HIS A 68 0.37 9.00 -4.12
N GLU A 69 0.26 10.12 -4.87
CA GLU A 69 0.09 10.11 -6.33
C GLU A 69 1.23 9.39 -7.07
N ASP A 70 2.45 9.43 -6.53
CA ASP A 70 3.58 8.67 -7.08
C ASP A 70 3.29 7.17 -7.24
N PHE A 71 2.56 6.56 -6.30
CA PHE A 71 2.18 5.16 -6.45
C PHE A 71 1.20 4.99 -7.60
N MET A 72 0.25 5.93 -7.77
CA MET A 72 -0.72 5.88 -8.87
C MET A 72 -0.06 5.80 -10.25
N THR A 73 1.10 6.43 -10.43
CA THR A 73 1.86 6.39 -11.69
C THR A 73 2.60 5.07 -11.92
N THR A 74 2.86 4.30 -10.86
CA THR A 74 3.63 3.05 -10.90
C THR A 74 2.75 1.81 -10.71
N LEU A 75 1.45 2.00 -10.50
CA LEU A 75 0.49 0.90 -10.43
C LEU A 75 0.32 0.27 -11.81
N ASN A 76 0.28 -1.06 -11.83
CA ASN A 76 -0.05 -1.78 -13.04
C ASN A 76 -1.56 -1.63 -13.33
N HIS A 77 -1.91 -0.70 -14.23
CA HIS A 77 -3.30 -0.45 -14.65
C HIS A 77 -4.01 -1.67 -15.25
N ASN A 78 -3.28 -2.75 -15.58
CA ASN A 78 -3.88 -4.01 -16.04
C ASN A 78 -4.21 -4.99 -14.92
N ASP A 79 -3.70 -4.78 -13.72
CA ASP A 79 -4.04 -5.61 -12.56
C ASP A 79 -5.53 -5.42 -12.22
N PRO A 80 -6.32 -6.51 -12.11
CA PRO A 80 -7.76 -6.44 -11.88
C PRO A 80 -8.10 -5.74 -10.56
N PHE A 81 -7.27 -5.86 -9.52
CA PHE A 81 -7.46 -5.17 -8.25
C PHE A 81 -7.20 -3.67 -8.38
N VAL A 82 -6.19 -3.29 -9.16
CA VAL A 82 -5.92 -1.88 -9.50
C VAL A 82 -7.03 -1.30 -10.37
N LYS A 83 -7.56 -2.06 -11.33
CA LYS A 83 -8.67 -1.61 -12.20
C LYS A 83 -9.93 -1.30 -11.42
N VAL A 84 -10.32 -2.16 -10.48
CA VAL A 84 -11.47 -1.92 -9.60
C VAL A 84 -11.23 -0.66 -8.76
N PHE A 85 -10.03 -0.51 -8.22
CA PHE A 85 -9.64 0.65 -7.43
C PHE A 85 -9.68 1.98 -8.19
N LEU A 86 -9.08 2.03 -9.39
CA LEU A 86 -9.06 3.25 -10.22
C LEU A 86 -10.46 3.67 -10.68
N LYS A 87 -11.35 2.70 -10.91
CA LYS A 87 -12.75 2.98 -11.24
C LYS A 87 -13.46 3.71 -10.11
N ASP A 88 -13.27 3.26 -8.88
CA ASP A 88 -13.90 3.83 -7.69
C ASP A 88 -13.46 5.29 -7.44
N LEU A 89 -12.15 5.55 -7.55
CA LEU A 89 -11.56 6.89 -7.44
C LEU A 89 -12.04 7.87 -8.52
N SER A 90 -12.26 7.38 -9.75
CA SER A 90 -12.78 8.20 -10.84
C SER A 90 -14.26 8.57 -10.64
N SER A 91 -15.04 7.70 -10.00
CA SER A 91 -16.45 7.94 -9.67
C SER A 91 -16.61 8.99 -8.58
N SER A 92 -15.78 8.97 -7.53
CA SER A 92 -15.84 9.94 -6.43
C SER A 92 -15.43 11.37 -6.82
N ARG A 93 -14.72 11.56 -7.94
CA ARG A 93 -14.37 12.89 -8.45
C ARG A 93 -15.50 13.59 -9.21
N HIS A 94 -16.58 12.89 -9.56
CA HIS A 94 -17.72 13.47 -10.29
C HIS A 94 -18.87 13.96 -9.39
N GLU A 95 -18.84 13.69 -8.09
CA GLU A 95 -19.88 14.17 -7.15
C GLU A 95 -19.53 15.49 -6.43
N ALA A 96 -18.43 16.15 -6.81
CA ALA A 96 -17.98 17.41 -6.20
C ALA A 96 -17.98 18.61 -7.16
N ALA A 97 -18.87 18.62 -8.16
CA ALA A 97 -19.05 19.71 -9.12
C ALA A 97 -20.49 20.26 -9.10
#